data_AF-A0A2V9N646-F1
#
_entry.id   AF-A0A2V9N646-F1
#
_cell.length_a   1.000
_cell.length_b   1.000
_cell.length_c   1.000
_cell.angle_alpha   90.00
_cell.angle_beta   90.00
_cell.angle_gamma   90.00
#
_symmetry.space_group_name_H-M   'P 1'
#
loop_
_entity.id
_entity.type
_entity.pdbx_description
1 polymer ?
#
loop_
_entity_poly.entity_id
_entity_poly.type
_entity_poly.pdbx_seq_one_letter_code
_entity_poly.pdbx_strand_id
1 'polypeptide(L)'
;MSLTPIGVPRHKITVASLQEKKLQHEPITCLTAYDYSTARLLDEAGMDMILVGDSLAQTMLGHENTLSLTVDEMLHHVKAVRRGTRDALLIADMPYGSFHVSAEDAVRNATRFVKQGGAEMVKVEGGEKRADLIRHIIDAEIPVAGHIGLTPQSVNRMSGYKVQGKTLTDIEQLMRDATALDRAGAACIFLEGIPREVAEMITAEVAAPTIGIGAGPGCDGQVLVFHDILNLTFGPPAKFVRRYGDAAAEITHAVQAYRVDVLSRQYPADNESYHLSPETKQALEILSERKRTMRSRKQITAVE
;
A
#
# COMPACT_ATOMS: atom_id res chain seq x y z
N MET A 1 21.53 -6.58 -10.92
CA MET A 1 21.41 -5.70 -12.11
C MET A 1 20.02 -5.92 -12.67
N SER A 2 19.11 -4.94 -12.56
CA SER A 2 17.81 -5.02 -13.23
C SER A 2 18.01 -4.66 -14.70
N LEU A 3 17.59 -5.56 -15.60
CA LEU A 3 17.83 -5.50 -17.05
C LEU A 3 16.63 -4.97 -17.84
N THR A 4 15.67 -4.32 -17.18
CA THR A 4 14.55 -3.68 -17.89
C THR A 4 14.92 -2.23 -18.19
N PRO A 5 14.77 -1.74 -19.44
CA PRO A 5 14.89 -0.32 -19.73
C PRO A 5 13.99 0.43 -18.76
N ILE A 6 14.57 1.32 -17.97
CA ILE A 6 13.83 2.26 -17.14
C ILE A 6 12.81 2.91 -18.07
N GLY A 7 11.53 2.80 -17.72
CA GLY A 7 10.45 3.37 -18.52
C GLY A 7 10.73 4.83 -18.90
N VAL A 8 10.03 5.31 -19.92
CA VAL A 8 10.19 6.69 -20.41
C VAL A 8 10.23 7.66 -19.21
N PRO A 9 11.23 8.56 -19.11
CA PRO A 9 11.29 9.53 -18.02
C PRO A 9 9.95 10.24 -17.88
N ARG A 10 9.33 10.15 -16.70
CA ARG A 10 8.04 10.80 -16.42
C ARG A 10 8.26 12.02 -15.54
N HIS A 11 7.38 12.99 -15.70
CA HIS A 11 7.32 14.12 -14.79
C HIS A 11 6.74 13.68 -13.44
N LYS A 12 7.30 14.23 -12.36
CA LYS A 12 6.79 14.04 -11.01
C LYS A 12 5.33 14.52 -10.94
N ILE A 13 4.45 13.66 -10.42
CA ILE A 13 3.06 14.02 -10.12
C ILE A 13 3.03 14.85 -8.84
N THR A 14 2.36 15.99 -8.91
CA THR A 14 2.20 16.94 -7.81
C THR A 14 0.72 17.21 -7.56
N VAL A 15 0.39 17.92 -6.48
CA VAL A 15 -0.99 18.40 -6.24
C VAL A 15 -1.52 19.23 -7.43
N ALA A 16 -0.67 20.06 -8.03
CA ALA A 16 -1.05 20.84 -9.22
C ALA A 16 -1.34 19.94 -10.43
N SER A 17 -0.58 18.85 -10.59
CA SER A 17 -0.82 17.84 -11.65
C SER A 17 -2.19 17.16 -11.49
N LEU A 18 -2.63 16.89 -10.26
CA LEU A 18 -3.97 16.32 -10.01
C LEU A 18 -5.07 17.31 -10.39
N GLN A 19 -4.90 18.59 -10.08
CA GLN A 19 -5.85 19.62 -10.46
C GLN A 19 -5.93 19.80 -11.98
N GLU A 20 -4.78 19.77 -12.66
CA GLU A 20 -4.71 19.81 -14.12
C GLU A 20 -5.43 18.62 -14.74
N LYS A 21 -5.21 17.40 -14.23
CA LYS A 21 -5.93 16.19 -14.66
C LYS A 21 -7.45 16.34 -14.55
N LYS A 22 -7.97 16.85 -13.43
CA LYS A 22 -9.41 17.14 -13.28
C LYS A 22 -9.90 18.11 -14.35
N LEU A 23 -9.20 19.23 -14.56
CA LEU A 23 -9.56 20.25 -15.55
C LEU A 23 -9.55 19.72 -16.99
N GLN A 24 -8.68 18.76 -17.29
CA GLN A 24 -8.59 18.11 -18.60
C GLN A 24 -9.47 16.85 -18.71
N HIS A 25 -10.24 16.51 -17.67
CA HIS A 25 -11.00 15.26 -17.59
C HIS A 25 -10.15 14.01 -17.82
N GLU A 26 -8.87 14.05 -17.41
CA GLU A 26 -7.97 12.91 -17.44
C GLU A 26 -8.10 12.12 -16.12
N PRO A 27 -8.42 10.81 -16.15
CA PRO A 27 -8.56 10.02 -14.94
C PRO A 27 -7.28 9.96 -14.10
N ILE A 28 -7.44 10.08 -12.78
CA ILE A 28 -6.36 9.94 -11.79
C ILE A 28 -6.31 8.49 -11.29
N THR A 29 -5.13 7.88 -11.38
CA THR A 29 -4.89 6.50 -10.95
C THR A 29 -4.20 6.43 -9.59
N CYS A 30 -4.79 5.70 -8.64
CA CYS A 30 -4.24 5.53 -7.30
C CYS A 30 -4.28 4.06 -6.88
N LEU A 31 -3.20 3.56 -6.28
CA LEU A 31 -3.17 2.25 -5.64
C LEU A 31 -2.45 2.34 -4.30
N THR A 32 -2.80 1.45 -3.37
CA THR A 32 -2.06 1.38 -2.10
C THR A 32 -0.71 0.68 -2.27
N ALA A 33 0.27 1.02 -1.43
CA ALA A 33 1.52 0.25 -1.29
C ALA A 33 2.05 0.34 0.13
N TYR A 34 2.76 -0.69 0.58
CA TYR A 34 3.25 -0.78 1.95
C TYR A 34 4.73 -1.20 2.06
N ASP A 35 5.39 -1.45 0.93
CA ASP A 35 6.80 -1.86 0.87
C ASP A 35 7.50 -1.28 -0.36
N TYR A 36 8.84 -1.39 -0.36
CA TYR A 36 9.69 -0.88 -1.42
C TYR A 36 9.42 -1.51 -2.80
N SER A 37 9.25 -2.84 -2.84
CA SER A 37 9.16 -3.58 -4.10
C SER A 37 7.83 -3.31 -4.78
N THR A 38 6.74 -3.33 -4.02
CA THR A 38 5.40 -2.97 -4.52
C THR A 38 5.39 -1.53 -5.02
N ALA A 39 5.89 -0.58 -4.21
CA ALA A 39 5.93 0.83 -4.57
C ALA A 39 6.70 1.07 -5.89
N ARG A 40 7.84 0.41 -6.05
CA ARG A 40 8.64 0.50 -7.28
C ARG A 40 7.88 0.00 -8.50
N LEU A 41 7.20 -1.14 -8.39
CA LEU A 41 6.43 -1.70 -9.50
C LEU A 41 5.26 -0.77 -9.89
N LEU A 42 4.59 -0.16 -8.91
CA LEU A 42 3.50 0.79 -9.17
C LEU A 42 3.99 2.10 -9.81
N ASP A 43 5.13 2.62 -9.35
CA ASP A 43 5.75 3.82 -9.90
C ASP A 43 6.22 3.59 -11.34
N GLU A 44 6.89 2.46 -11.61
CA GLU A 44 7.32 2.05 -12.96
C GLU A 44 6.13 1.77 -13.89
N ALA A 45 5.00 1.28 -13.36
CA ALA A 45 3.75 1.11 -14.11
C ALA A 45 3.05 2.45 -14.39
N GLY A 46 3.50 3.54 -13.77
CA GLY A 46 3.03 4.88 -14.08
C GLY A 46 1.77 5.30 -13.35
N MET A 47 1.55 4.80 -12.14
CA MET A 47 0.48 5.29 -11.25
C MET A 47 0.67 6.76 -10.92
N ASP A 48 -0.43 7.51 -10.86
CA ASP A 48 -0.37 8.94 -10.51
C ASP A 48 -0.12 9.14 -9.02
N MET A 49 -0.75 8.30 -8.18
CA MET A 49 -0.69 8.36 -6.73
C MET A 49 -0.38 6.99 -6.13
N ILE A 50 0.43 6.99 -5.07
CA ILE A 50 0.65 5.82 -4.22
C ILE A 50 0.21 6.18 -2.80
N LEU A 51 -0.73 5.42 -2.26
CA LEU A 51 -1.26 5.61 -0.91
C LEU A 51 -0.69 4.57 0.06
N VAL A 52 0.03 5.04 1.08
CA VAL A 52 0.32 4.23 2.27
C VAL A 52 -0.86 4.35 3.21
N GLY A 53 -1.85 3.50 2.97
CA GLY A 53 -3.11 3.51 3.71
C GLY A 53 -3.07 2.70 5.00
N ASP A 54 -3.89 3.06 5.98
CA ASP A 54 -4.05 2.31 7.23
C ASP A 54 -4.71 0.93 7.03
N SER A 55 -5.22 0.67 5.83
CA SER A 55 -5.56 -0.67 5.31
C SER A 55 -4.43 -1.70 5.44
N LEU A 56 -3.18 -1.26 5.62
CA LEU A 56 -2.06 -2.14 5.96
C LEU A 56 -2.28 -2.92 7.27
N ALA A 57 -3.10 -2.41 8.19
CA ALA A 57 -3.45 -3.12 9.42
C ALA A 57 -3.99 -4.51 9.11
N GLN A 58 -4.93 -4.59 8.15
CA GLN A 58 -5.61 -5.82 7.77
C GLN A 58 -4.78 -6.61 6.76
N THR A 59 -4.24 -5.93 5.74
CA THR A 59 -3.59 -6.60 4.60
C THR A 59 -2.16 -7.06 4.87
N MET A 60 -1.40 -6.31 5.68
CA MET A 60 0.00 -6.59 5.98
C MET A 60 0.19 -7.17 7.38
N LEU A 61 -0.56 -6.67 8.36
CA LEU A 61 -0.35 -7.02 9.77
C LEU A 61 -1.40 -8.01 10.33
N GLY A 62 -2.44 -8.33 9.55
CA GLY A 62 -3.47 -9.30 9.93
C GLY A 62 -4.35 -8.86 11.11
N HIS A 63 -4.43 -7.56 11.40
CA HIS A 63 -5.39 -7.02 12.37
C HIS A 63 -6.82 -7.12 11.84
N GLU A 64 -7.80 -7.11 12.75
CA GLU A 64 -9.22 -7.19 12.40
C GLU A 64 -9.79 -5.88 11.82
N ASN A 65 -9.15 -4.75 12.13
CA ASN A 65 -9.55 -3.41 11.68
C ASN A 65 -8.33 -2.46 11.69
N THR A 66 -8.53 -1.20 11.29
CA THR A 66 -7.44 -0.21 11.17
C THR A 66 -7.17 0.59 12.45
N LEU A 67 -7.94 0.39 13.52
CA LEU A 67 -7.88 1.24 14.73
C LEU A 67 -6.62 1.05 15.57
N SER A 68 -5.98 -0.12 15.48
CA SER A 68 -4.81 -0.46 16.31
C SER A 68 -3.51 0.14 15.80
N LEU A 69 -3.48 0.69 14.58
CA LEU A 69 -2.26 1.20 13.99
C LEU A 69 -1.75 2.45 14.70
N THR A 70 -0.45 2.43 15.00
CA THR A 70 0.27 3.57 15.55
C THR A 70 0.86 4.43 14.43
N VAL A 71 1.22 5.68 14.76
CA VAL A 71 1.96 6.57 13.86
C VAL A 71 3.32 5.97 13.48
N ASP A 72 3.97 5.23 14.39
CA ASP A 72 5.30 4.66 14.15
C ASP A 72 5.26 3.49 13.17
N GLU A 73 4.25 2.63 13.26
CA GLU A 73 4.00 1.56 12.29
C GLU A 73 3.71 2.14 10.90
N MET A 74 2.84 3.16 10.83
CA MET A 74 2.60 3.86 9.56
C MET A 74 3.89 4.47 9.00
N LEU A 75 4.69 5.16 9.82
CA LEU A 75 5.96 5.77 9.39
C LEU A 75 6.97 4.73 8.88
N HIS A 76 6.99 3.52 9.44
CA HIS A 76 7.85 2.43 8.96
C HIS A 76 7.53 2.10 7.49
N HIS A 77 6.25 1.89 7.18
CA HIS A 77 5.79 1.57 5.82
C HIS A 77 5.96 2.75 4.86
N VAL A 78 5.68 3.98 5.30
CA VAL A 78 5.91 5.19 4.47
C VAL A 78 7.38 5.31 4.05
N LYS A 79 8.33 5.08 4.97
CA LYS A 79 9.77 5.08 4.66
C LYS A 79 10.15 3.99 3.65
N ALA A 80 9.52 2.82 3.72
CA ALA A 80 9.78 1.74 2.77
C ALA A 80 9.29 2.12 1.36
N VAL A 81 8.06 2.62 1.26
CA VAL A 81 7.42 3.04 0.01
C VAL A 81 8.15 4.21 -0.64
N ARG A 82 8.52 5.23 0.14
CA ARG A 82 9.29 6.41 -0.36
C ARG A 82 10.57 6.04 -1.10
N ARG A 83 11.23 4.92 -0.72
CA ARG A 83 12.44 4.45 -1.40
C ARG A 83 12.15 3.86 -2.79
N GLY A 84 10.93 3.37 -3.02
CA GLY A 84 10.47 2.80 -4.29
C GLY A 84 9.73 3.82 -5.18
N THR A 85 9.23 4.91 -4.61
CA THR A 85 8.47 5.95 -5.33
C THR A 85 9.37 7.07 -5.84
N ARG A 86 9.35 7.31 -7.16
CA ARG A 86 10.06 8.40 -7.82
C ARG A 86 9.07 9.43 -8.37
N ASP A 87 8.16 9.00 -9.22
CA ASP A 87 7.31 9.87 -10.05
C ASP A 87 5.89 10.01 -9.50
N ALA A 88 5.31 8.99 -8.88
CA ALA A 88 3.95 9.07 -8.30
C ALA A 88 3.91 9.97 -7.06
N LEU A 89 2.79 10.66 -6.82
CA LEU A 89 2.57 11.45 -5.60
C LEU A 89 2.38 10.51 -4.40
N LEU A 90 3.26 10.61 -3.39
CA LEU A 90 3.20 9.74 -2.22
C LEU A 90 2.30 10.31 -1.11
N ILE A 91 1.32 9.52 -0.70
CA ILE A 91 0.30 9.91 0.28
C ILE A 91 0.41 8.97 1.47
N ALA A 92 0.29 9.50 2.68
CA ALA A 92 0.24 8.70 3.90
C ALA A 92 -1.07 8.93 4.66
N ASP A 93 -1.75 7.86 5.06
CA ASP A 93 -2.84 7.98 6.01
C ASP A 93 -2.34 8.45 7.37
N MET A 94 -3.08 9.38 7.98
CA MET A 94 -2.98 9.60 9.41
C MET A 94 -3.82 8.54 10.12
N PRO A 95 -3.23 7.67 10.96
CA PRO A 95 -3.96 6.58 11.59
C PRO A 95 -4.92 7.09 12.68
N TYR A 96 -5.86 6.24 13.11
CA TYR A 96 -6.80 6.56 14.18
C TYR A 96 -6.09 7.10 15.44
N GLY A 97 -6.69 8.08 16.11
CA GLY A 97 -6.10 8.74 17.28
C GLY A 97 -5.01 9.79 16.96
N SER A 98 -4.35 9.74 15.81
CA SER A 98 -3.22 10.65 15.49
C SER A 98 -3.62 12.10 15.19
N PHE A 99 -4.90 12.34 14.88
CA PHE A 99 -5.44 13.66 14.54
C PHE A 99 -6.76 13.98 15.28
N HIS A 100 -7.18 13.10 16.19
CA HIS A 100 -8.49 13.18 16.84
C HIS A 100 -8.49 14.03 18.12
N VAL A 101 -7.32 14.19 18.75
CA VAL A 101 -7.18 14.80 20.08
C VAL A 101 -7.11 16.31 19.99
N SER A 102 -6.20 16.86 19.19
CA SER A 102 -5.98 18.30 19.04
C SER A 102 -5.41 18.65 17.66
N ALA A 103 -5.57 19.91 17.26
CA ALA A 103 -4.94 20.41 16.04
C ALA A 103 -3.42 20.38 16.11
N GLU A 104 -2.85 20.66 17.30
CA GLU A 104 -1.41 20.60 17.52
C GLU A 104 -0.85 19.18 17.31
N ASP A 105 -1.51 18.16 17.86
CA ASP A 105 -1.10 16.77 17.66
C ASP A 105 -1.22 16.34 16.20
N ALA A 106 -2.29 16.77 15.53
CA ALA A 106 -2.48 16.47 14.11
C ALA A 106 -1.37 17.08 13.26
N VAL A 107 -1.07 18.38 13.45
CA VAL A 107 0.03 19.06 12.75
C VAL A 107 1.37 18.38 13.06
N ARG A 108 1.63 18.04 14.32
CA ARG A 108 2.85 17.34 14.74
C ARG A 108 2.98 15.99 14.04
N ASN A 109 1.92 15.19 14.02
CA ASN A 109 1.93 13.87 13.38
C ASN A 109 2.02 13.97 11.85
N ALA A 110 1.30 14.89 11.22
CA ALA A 110 1.41 15.16 9.78
C ALA A 110 2.84 15.58 9.41
N THR A 111 3.46 16.46 10.20
CA THR A 111 4.86 16.88 10.03
C THR A 111 5.81 15.69 10.08
N ARG A 112 5.55 14.69 10.94
CA ARG A 112 6.38 13.47 10.98
C ARG A 112 6.25 12.66 9.70
N PHE A 113 5.05 12.53 9.12
CA PHE A 113 4.85 11.81 7.86
C PHE A 113 5.62 12.44 6.70
N VAL A 114 5.66 13.78 6.64
CA VAL A 114 6.45 14.50 5.64
C VAL A 114 7.94 14.39 5.97
N LYS A 115 8.38 14.86 7.14
CA LYS A 115 9.80 15.00 7.50
C LYS A 115 10.53 13.67 7.66
N GLN A 116 9.88 12.68 8.28
CA GLN A 116 10.49 11.38 8.58
C GLN A 116 10.09 10.31 7.58
N GLY A 117 8.86 10.35 7.07
CA GLY A 117 8.34 9.37 6.11
C GLY A 117 8.71 9.71 4.66
N GLY A 118 8.74 11.00 4.32
CA GLY A 118 8.87 11.47 2.94
C GLY A 118 7.55 11.45 2.17
N ALA A 119 6.40 11.39 2.87
CA ALA A 119 5.10 11.63 2.26
C ALA A 119 5.00 13.08 1.76
N GLU A 120 4.27 13.28 0.69
CA GLU A 120 4.08 14.60 0.05
C GLU A 120 2.69 15.17 0.34
N MET A 121 1.79 14.32 0.85
CA MET A 121 0.44 14.65 1.28
C MET A 121 0.03 13.68 2.39
N VAL A 122 -0.81 14.13 3.32
CA VAL A 122 -1.45 13.27 4.32
C VAL A 122 -2.93 13.08 4.02
N LYS A 123 -3.51 11.92 4.34
CA LYS A 123 -4.95 11.68 4.23
C LYS A 123 -5.61 11.60 5.62
N VAL A 124 -6.74 12.30 5.77
CA VAL A 124 -7.47 12.44 7.04
C VAL A 124 -8.95 12.08 6.83
N GLU A 125 -9.48 11.25 7.72
CA GLU A 125 -10.89 10.84 7.68
C GLU A 125 -11.81 11.80 8.44
N GLY A 126 -12.91 12.17 7.78
CA GLY A 126 -13.97 13.02 8.33
C GLY A 126 -14.26 14.23 7.46
N GLY A 127 -15.53 14.61 7.42
CA GLY A 127 -16.02 15.75 6.65
C GLY A 127 -15.94 17.09 7.38
N GLU A 128 -17.05 17.80 7.46
CA GLU A 128 -17.14 19.19 7.98
C GLU A 128 -16.50 19.34 9.37
N LYS A 129 -16.71 18.36 10.26
CA LYS A 129 -16.12 18.32 11.61
C LYS A 129 -14.58 18.32 11.65
N ARG A 130 -13.91 18.11 10.52
CA ARG A 130 -12.45 18.11 10.35
C ARG A 130 -11.95 19.26 9.48
N ALA A 131 -12.82 20.11 8.93
CA ALA A 131 -12.40 21.22 8.08
C ALA A 131 -11.40 22.16 8.79
N ASP A 132 -11.67 22.53 10.05
CA ASP A 132 -10.79 23.38 10.85
C ASP A 132 -9.43 22.73 11.07
N LEU A 133 -9.42 21.45 11.42
CA LEU A 133 -8.20 20.67 11.60
C LEU A 133 -7.34 20.63 10.33
N ILE A 134 -7.98 20.40 9.19
CA ILE A 134 -7.34 20.33 7.88
C ILE A 134 -6.70 21.67 7.53
N ARG A 135 -7.38 22.79 7.81
CA ARG A 135 -6.80 24.13 7.65
C ARG A 135 -5.52 24.31 8.46
N HIS A 136 -5.48 23.86 9.72
CA HIS A 136 -4.25 23.95 10.54
C HIS A 136 -3.09 23.12 9.95
N ILE A 137 -3.37 21.97 9.33
CA ILE A 137 -2.33 21.14 8.68
C ILE A 137 -1.84 21.83 7.40
N ILE A 138 -2.75 22.40 6.61
CA ILE A 138 -2.43 23.15 5.39
C ILE A 138 -1.63 24.42 5.71
N ASP A 139 -1.98 25.15 6.77
CA ASP A 139 -1.25 26.34 7.25
C ASP A 139 0.18 26.00 7.68
N ALA A 140 0.46 24.73 8.01
CA ALA A 140 1.79 24.20 8.24
C ALA A 140 2.50 23.72 6.95
N GLU A 141 2.00 24.12 5.78
CA GLU A 141 2.51 23.81 4.44
C GLU A 141 2.45 22.32 4.05
N ILE A 142 1.52 21.57 4.65
CA ILE A 142 1.33 20.14 4.37
C ILE A 142 0.02 19.94 3.58
N PRO A 143 0.07 19.47 2.32
CA PRO A 143 -1.14 19.12 1.58
C PRO A 143 -1.94 18.03 2.28
N VAL A 144 -3.28 18.13 2.20
CA VAL A 144 -4.19 17.18 2.82
C VAL A 144 -5.20 16.63 1.81
N ALA A 145 -5.33 15.31 1.77
CA ALA A 145 -6.47 14.63 1.17
C ALA A 145 -7.56 14.42 2.23
N GLY A 146 -8.78 14.88 1.95
CA GLY A 146 -9.94 14.54 2.78
C GLY A 146 -10.49 13.16 2.45
N HIS A 147 -11.14 12.49 3.40
CA HIS A 147 -11.81 11.21 3.17
C HIS A 147 -13.20 11.20 3.82
N ILE A 148 -14.25 11.05 3.00
CA ILE A 148 -15.66 11.03 3.41
C ILE A 148 -16.42 9.84 2.81
N GLY A 149 -17.64 9.60 3.28
CA GLY A 149 -18.38 8.38 2.99
C GLY A 149 -18.13 7.35 4.09
N LEU A 150 -17.87 6.11 3.70
CA LEU A 150 -17.43 5.08 4.61
C LEU A 150 -16.00 5.37 5.08
N THR A 151 -15.84 5.77 6.33
CA THR A 151 -14.53 6.04 6.95
C THR A 151 -14.17 4.89 7.91
N PRO A 152 -13.30 3.94 7.51
CA PRO A 152 -12.91 2.77 8.31
C PRO A 152 -12.52 3.07 9.76
N GLN A 153 -11.88 4.21 10.04
CA GLN A 153 -11.49 4.57 11.41
C GLN A 153 -12.70 4.90 12.31
N SER A 154 -13.90 5.02 11.73
CA SER A 154 -15.17 5.16 12.46
C SER A 154 -15.96 3.86 12.54
N VAL A 155 -15.38 2.69 12.25
CA VAL A 155 -16.07 1.38 12.18
C VAL A 155 -16.98 1.08 13.38
N ASN A 156 -16.55 1.41 14.60
CA ASN A 156 -17.35 1.21 15.82
C ASN A 156 -18.56 2.15 15.88
N ARG A 157 -18.40 3.42 15.48
CA ARG A 157 -19.50 4.41 15.41
C ARG A 157 -20.49 4.05 14.28
N MET A 158 -19.99 3.48 13.18
CA MET A 158 -20.78 3.12 12.00
C MET A 158 -21.41 1.72 12.12
N SER A 159 -21.04 0.97 13.15
CA SER A 159 -21.44 -0.42 13.37
C SER A 159 -21.10 -1.31 12.17
N GLY A 160 -19.84 -1.24 11.71
CA GLY A 160 -19.29 -2.01 10.59
C GLY A 160 -19.15 -1.22 9.28
N TYR A 161 -18.64 -1.91 8.25
CA TYR A 161 -18.43 -1.35 6.91
C TYR A 161 -19.73 -1.32 6.11
N LYS A 162 -20.42 -0.18 6.15
CA LYS A 162 -21.73 0.01 5.49
C LYS A 162 -21.64 1.11 4.45
N VAL A 163 -22.35 0.93 3.34
CA VAL A 163 -22.54 1.96 2.32
C VAL A 163 -23.24 3.19 2.95
N GLN A 164 -22.70 4.38 2.71
CA GLN A 164 -23.20 5.67 3.20
C GLN A 164 -24.03 6.40 2.12
N GLY A 165 -24.71 7.50 2.46
CA GLY A 165 -25.44 8.30 1.47
C GLY A 165 -26.70 7.64 0.90
N LYS A 166 -27.41 6.84 1.70
CA LYS A 166 -28.61 6.10 1.25
C LYS A 166 -29.92 6.88 1.43
N THR A 167 -29.91 7.91 2.27
CA THR A 167 -31.07 8.75 2.56
C THR A 167 -30.78 10.18 2.15
N LEU A 168 -31.81 11.00 1.89
CA LEU A 168 -31.63 12.41 1.55
C LEU A 168 -30.82 13.16 2.62
N THR A 169 -31.07 12.89 3.91
CA THR A 169 -30.30 13.49 5.01
C THR A 169 -28.82 13.09 4.97
N ASP A 170 -28.50 11.83 4.68
CA ASP A 170 -27.10 11.39 4.55
C ASP A 170 -26.42 12.03 3.34
N ILE A 171 -27.16 12.17 2.23
CA ILE A 171 -26.67 12.81 1.00
C ILE A 171 -26.37 14.28 1.25
N GLU A 172 -27.29 15.02 1.88
CA GLU A 172 -27.08 16.41 2.26
C GLU A 172 -25.87 16.57 3.18
N GLN A 173 -25.67 15.65 4.14
CA GLN A 173 -24.49 15.68 4.99
C GLN A 173 -23.20 15.45 4.19
N LEU A 174 -23.18 14.48 3.26
CA LEU A 174 -22.02 14.23 2.41
C LEU A 174 -21.70 15.42 1.50
N MET A 175 -22.71 16.12 0.99
CA MET A 175 -22.51 17.35 0.20
C MET A 175 -21.89 18.46 1.06
N ARG A 176 -22.39 18.65 2.30
CA ARG A 176 -21.80 19.60 3.26
C ARG A 176 -20.36 19.24 3.59
N ASP A 177 -20.11 17.96 3.87
CA ASP A 177 -18.79 17.43 4.17
C ASP A 177 -17.81 17.71 3.02
N ALA A 178 -18.18 17.36 1.77
CA ALA A 178 -17.35 17.59 0.60
C ALA A 178 -17.06 19.08 0.38
N THR A 179 -18.10 19.92 0.46
CA THR A 179 -17.97 21.37 0.29
C THR A 179 -17.09 22.00 1.37
N ALA A 180 -17.20 21.53 2.62
CA ALA A 180 -16.40 22.01 3.73
C ALA A 180 -14.92 21.64 3.55
N LEU A 181 -14.64 20.43 3.07
CA LEU A 181 -13.28 19.98 2.76
C LEU A 181 -12.67 20.76 1.58
N ASP A 182 -13.44 20.98 0.53
CA ASP A 182 -13.04 21.77 -0.63
C ASP A 182 -12.69 23.22 -0.22
N ARG A 183 -13.58 23.86 0.55
CA ARG A 183 -13.34 25.22 1.09
C ARG A 183 -12.19 25.29 2.08
N ALA A 184 -11.89 24.20 2.79
CA ALA A 184 -10.73 24.11 3.67
C ALA A 184 -9.40 24.04 2.90
N GLY A 185 -9.44 23.78 1.58
CA GLY A 185 -8.26 23.67 0.73
C GLY A 185 -7.73 22.23 0.59
N ALA A 186 -8.57 21.21 0.78
CA ALA A 186 -8.17 19.83 0.54
C ALA A 186 -7.66 19.66 -0.90
N ALA A 187 -6.48 19.04 -1.04
CA ALA A 187 -5.81 18.83 -2.33
C ALA A 187 -6.54 17.81 -3.22
N CYS A 188 -7.25 16.86 -2.60
CA CYS A 188 -8.22 15.97 -3.23
C CYS A 188 -9.16 15.38 -2.16
N ILE A 189 -10.25 14.77 -2.57
CA ILE A 189 -11.26 14.19 -1.66
C ILE A 189 -11.53 12.74 -2.05
N PHE A 190 -11.26 11.81 -1.14
CA PHE A 190 -11.60 10.41 -1.28
C PHE A 190 -13.08 10.18 -0.93
N LEU A 191 -13.78 9.46 -1.79
CA LEU A 191 -15.19 9.10 -1.66
C LEU A 191 -15.30 7.57 -1.57
N GLU A 192 -15.60 7.05 -0.38
CA GLU A 192 -15.65 5.60 -0.14
C GLU A 192 -17.07 5.10 0.11
N GLY A 193 -17.46 4.03 -0.60
CA GLY A 193 -18.68 3.29 -0.31
C GLY A 193 -19.95 4.14 -0.32
N ILE A 194 -20.14 4.98 -1.34
CA ILE A 194 -21.35 5.81 -1.55
C ILE A 194 -22.01 5.48 -2.89
N PRO A 195 -23.34 5.73 -3.06
CA PRO A 195 -23.99 5.59 -4.36
C PRO A 195 -23.31 6.42 -5.44
N ARG A 196 -23.25 5.87 -6.67
CA ARG A 196 -22.56 6.51 -7.79
C ARG A 196 -23.14 7.87 -8.16
N GLU A 197 -24.46 8.03 -8.02
CA GLU A 197 -25.16 9.27 -8.31
C GLU A 197 -24.76 10.37 -7.31
N VAL A 198 -24.51 9.99 -6.05
CA VAL A 198 -24.05 10.92 -5.01
C VAL A 198 -22.60 11.34 -5.26
N ALA A 199 -21.75 10.39 -5.66
CA ALA A 199 -20.37 10.68 -6.02
C ALA A 199 -20.26 11.61 -7.25
N GLU A 200 -21.10 11.38 -8.27
CA GLU A 200 -21.23 12.23 -9.45
C GLU A 200 -21.64 13.66 -9.07
N MET A 201 -22.65 13.81 -8.19
CA MET A 201 -23.07 15.12 -7.67
C MET A 201 -21.95 15.83 -6.91
N ILE A 202 -21.27 15.13 -5.99
CA ILE A 202 -20.15 15.71 -5.24
C ILE A 202 -19.03 16.16 -6.18
N THR A 203 -18.66 15.30 -7.14
CA THR A 203 -17.55 15.56 -8.07
C THR A 203 -17.79 16.81 -8.93
N ALA A 204 -19.05 17.05 -9.31
CA ALA A 204 -19.45 18.23 -10.07
C ALA A 204 -19.49 19.52 -9.21
N GLU A 205 -19.69 19.41 -7.90
CA GLU A 205 -19.81 20.56 -6.99
C GLU A 205 -18.45 21.09 -6.51
N VAL A 206 -17.49 20.21 -6.23
CA VAL A 206 -16.20 20.58 -5.62
C VAL A 206 -15.10 20.86 -6.63
N ALA A 207 -14.23 21.83 -6.34
CA ALA A 207 -13.09 22.16 -7.18
C ALA A 207 -11.95 21.13 -7.06
N ALA A 208 -11.76 20.55 -5.87
CA ALA A 208 -10.77 19.51 -5.62
C ALA A 208 -11.07 18.23 -6.42
N PRO A 209 -10.06 17.46 -6.88
CA PRO A 209 -10.27 16.17 -7.52
C PRO A 209 -10.88 15.16 -6.57
N THR A 210 -11.87 14.39 -7.03
CA THR A 210 -12.47 13.30 -6.26
C THR A 210 -11.86 11.94 -6.63
N ILE A 211 -11.54 11.12 -5.61
CA ILE A 211 -10.96 9.79 -5.79
C ILE A 211 -11.92 8.75 -5.24
N GLY A 212 -12.53 7.96 -6.12
CA GLY A 212 -13.54 6.98 -5.75
C GLY A 212 -12.97 5.63 -5.32
N ILE A 213 -13.61 5.02 -4.32
CA ILE A 213 -13.48 3.59 -4.01
C ILE A 213 -14.86 3.03 -3.64
N GLY A 214 -15.44 2.27 -4.56
CA GLY A 214 -16.85 1.89 -4.43
C GLY A 214 -17.81 3.08 -4.50
N ALA A 215 -17.42 4.15 -5.20
CA ALA A 215 -18.20 5.36 -5.45
C ALA A 215 -18.63 5.51 -6.93
N GLY A 216 -18.41 4.48 -7.75
CA GLY A 216 -18.75 4.51 -9.18
C GLY A 216 -17.75 5.29 -10.04
N PRO A 217 -18.00 5.33 -11.37
CA PRO A 217 -17.05 5.87 -12.34
C PRO A 217 -17.06 7.40 -12.46
N GLY A 218 -17.99 8.09 -11.80
CA GLY A 218 -18.14 9.54 -11.92
C GLY A 218 -17.21 10.38 -11.06
N CYS A 219 -16.23 9.77 -10.39
CA CYS A 219 -15.16 10.48 -9.70
C CYS A 219 -14.03 10.83 -10.69
N ASP A 220 -13.22 11.84 -10.38
CA ASP A 220 -12.06 12.25 -11.21
C ASP A 220 -10.94 11.20 -11.24
N GLY A 221 -10.90 10.31 -10.24
CA GLY A 221 -9.96 9.20 -10.16
C GLY A 221 -10.51 8.03 -9.36
N GLN A 222 -9.70 6.98 -9.27
CA GLN A 222 -10.05 5.75 -8.54
C GLN A 222 -8.88 5.26 -7.69
N VAL A 223 -9.21 4.67 -6.53
CA VAL A 223 -8.26 3.95 -5.68
C VAL A 223 -8.76 2.53 -5.39
N LEU A 224 -7.83 1.58 -5.33
CA LEU A 224 -8.04 0.26 -4.75
C LEU A 224 -6.87 -0.14 -3.87
N VAL A 225 -7.12 -1.07 -2.95
CA VAL A 225 -6.08 -1.73 -2.18
C VAL A 225 -5.33 -2.69 -3.11
N PHE A 226 -3.99 -2.59 -3.16
CA PHE A 226 -3.17 -3.41 -4.06
C PHE A 226 -3.39 -4.92 -3.88
N HIS A 227 -3.61 -5.35 -2.64
CA HIS A 227 -3.84 -6.76 -2.31
C HIS A 227 -5.16 -7.28 -2.91
N ASP A 228 -6.19 -6.43 -2.97
CA ASP A 228 -7.49 -6.80 -3.53
C ASP A 228 -7.41 -7.07 -5.04
N ILE A 229 -6.64 -6.27 -5.78
CA ILE A 229 -6.52 -6.42 -7.23
C ILE A 229 -5.69 -7.64 -7.64
N LEU A 230 -4.85 -8.17 -6.74
CA LEU A 230 -3.97 -9.32 -6.97
C LEU A 230 -4.38 -10.58 -6.21
N ASN A 231 -5.58 -10.61 -5.63
CA ASN A 231 -6.09 -11.76 -4.88
C ASN A 231 -5.23 -12.13 -3.64
N LEU A 232 -4.65 -11.14 -2.97
CA LEU A 232 -3.87 -11.30 -1.74
C LEU A 232 -4.64 -10.90 -0.47
N THR A 233 -5.97 -10.79 -0.58
CA THR A 233 -6.88 -10.55 0.54
C THR A 233 -7.60 -11.84 0.91
N PHE A 234 -7.48 -12.27 2.17
CA PHE A 234 -7.97 -13.57 2.64
C PHE A 234 -9.38 -13.51 3.27
N GLY A 235 -10.22 -12.59 2.80
CA GLY A 235 -11.60 -12.40 3.26
C GLY A 235 -12.58 -12.28 2.09
N PRO A 236 -13.90 -12.20 2.37
CA PRO A 236 -14.90 -11.97 1.34
C PRO A 236 -14.61 -10.67 0.58
N PRO A 237 -14.56 -10.69 -0.76
CA PRO A 237 -14.28 -9.48 -1.52
C PRO A 237 -15.41 -8.48 -1.39
N ALA A 238 -15.08 -7.20 -1.23
CA ALA A 238 -16.07 -6.14 -1.31
C ALA A 238 -16.64 -6.05 -2.74
N LYS A 239 -17.92 -5.68 -2.86
CA LYS A 239 -18.64 -5.63 -4.15
C LYS A 239 -17.93 -4.76 -5.21
N PHE A 240 -17.21 -3.72 -4.79
CA PHE A 240 -16.55 -2.76 -5.68
C PHE A 240 -15.18 -3.22 -6.17
N VAL A 241 -14.64 -4.31 -5.63
CA VAL A 241 -13.32 -4.82 -6.02
C VAL A 241 -13.41 -5.55 -7.35
N ARG A 242 -12.48 -5.23 -8.26
CA ARG A 242 -12.19 -6.02 -9.45
C ARG A 242 -10.79 -6.63 -9.32
N ARG A 243 -10.68 -7.94 -9.53
CA ARG A 243 -9.37 -8.62 -9.62
C ARG A 243 -8.77 -8.41 -11.01
N TYR A 244 -7.50 -8.05 -11.05
CA TYR A 244 -6.71 -7.88 -12.27
C TYR A 244 -5.62 -8.95 -12.41
N GLY A 245 -5.31 -9.67 -11.33
CA GLY A 245 -4.40 -10.82 -11.34
C GLY A 245 -4.63 -11.74 -10.13
N ASP A 246 -3.92 -12.86 -10.10
CA ASP A 246 -3.98 -13.84 -9.01
C ASP A 246 -2.56 -14.20 -8.53
N ALA A 247 -1.99 -13.31 -7.72
CA ALA A 247 -0.68 -13.51 -7.14
C ALA A 247 -0.68 -14.62 -6.09
N ALA A 248 -1.80 -14.86 -5.40
CA ALA A 248 -1.91 -15.95 -4.44
C ALA A 248 -1.73 -17.32 -5.12
N ALA A 249 -2.34 -17.53 -6.28
CA ALA A 249 -2.16 -18.75 -7.06
C ALA A 249 -0.70 -18.91 -7.52
N GLU A 250 -0.09 -17.85 -8.05
CA GLU A 250 1.28 -17.88 -8.55
C GLU A 250 2.30 -18.15 -7.42
N ILE A 251 2.17 -17.45 -6.29
CA ILE A 251 3.02 -17.68 -5.11
C ILE A 251 2.85 -19.09 -4.59
N THR A 252 1.61 -19.59 -4.50
CA THR A 252 1.32 -20.95 -4.04
C THR A 252 1.99 -21.98 -4.94
N HIS A 253 1.88 -21.82 -6.25
CA HIS A 253 2.52 -22.70 -7.22
C HIS A 253 4.05 -22.65 -7.07
N ALA A 254 4.66 -21.47 -7.06
CA ALA A 254 6.11 -21.32 -6.94
C ALA A 254 6.67 -21.96 -5.65
N VAL A 255 5.99 -21.76 -4.51
CA VAL A 255 6.38 -22.36 -3.23
C VAL A 255 6.23 -23.89 -3.24
N GLN A 256 5.16 -24.40 -3.85
CA GLN A 256 4.96 -25.85 -3.97
C GLN A 256 5.99 -26.50 -4.90
N ALA A 257 6.31 -25.86 -6.03
CA ALA A 257 7.33 -26.32 -6.97
C ALA A 257 8.71 -26.37 -6.29
N TYR A 258 9.12 -25.29 -5.62
CA TYR A 258 10.36 -25.26 -4.84
C TYR A 258 10.42 -26.39 -3.80
N ARG A 259 9.31 -26.61 -3.07
CA ARG A 259 9.22 -27.71 -2.11
C ARG A 259 9.40 -29.08 -2.77
N VAL A 260 8.79 -29.31 -3.94
CA VAL A 260 8.94 -30.56 -4.69
C VAL A 260 10.40 -30.76 -5.10
N ASP A 261 11.05 -29.73 -5.64
CA ASP A 261 12.45 -29.81 -6.09
C ASP A 261 13.42 -30.11 -4.95
N VAL A 262 13.19 -29.53 -3.77
CA VAL A 262 13.99 -29.83 -2.56
C VAL A 262 13.78 -31.27 -2.10
N LEU A 263 12.53 -31.75 -2.06
CA LEU A 263 12.21 -33.11 -1.62
C LEU A 263 12.73 -34.18 -2.59
N SER A 264 12.72 -33.90 -3.89
CA SER A 264 13.24 -34.77 -4.93
C SER A 264 14.77 -34.67 -5.12
N ARG A 265 15.42 -33.72 -4.41
CA ARG A 265 16.84 -33.35 -4.58
C ARG A 265 17.19 -32.89 -6.00
N GLN A 266 16.22 -32.31 -6.70
CA GLN A 266 16.46 -31.60 -7.96
C GLN A 266 17.00 -30.19 -7.72
N TYR A 267 16.68 -29.59 -6.56
CA TYR A 267 17.27 -28.34 -6.11
C TYR A 267 18.09 -28.50 -4.81
N PRO A 268 19.29 -27.88 -4.72
CA PRO A 268 20.01 -27.28 -5.85
C PRO A 268 20.55 -28.36 -6.81
N ALA A 269 20.57 -28.04 -8.09
CA ALA A 269 21.25 -28.81 -9.11
C ALA A 269 22.77 -28.51 -9.11
N ASP A 270 23.53 -29.26 -9.91
CA ASP A 270 25.00 -29.11 -9.97
C ASP A 270 25.43 -27.71 -10.48
N ASN A 271 24.69 -27.13 -11.43
CA ASN A 271 24.94 -25.78 -11.95
C ASN A 271 24.52 -24.66 -10.97
N GLU A 272 23.76 -24.99 -9.94
CA GLU A 272 23.38 -24.11 -8.83
C GLU A 272 24.31 -24.30 -7.61
N SER A 273 25.33 -25.14 -7.76
CA SER A 273 26.27 -25.52 -6.72
C SER A 273 27.69 -25.03 -7.03
N TYR A 274 28.45 -24.74 -5.98
CA TYR A 274 29.87 -24.40 -6.12
C TYR A 274 30.75 -25.65 -5.99
N HIS A 275 31.69 -25.81 -6.91
CA HIS A 275 32.64 -26.92 -6.92
C HIS A 275 33.97 -26.54 -6.25
N LEU A 276 34.62 -27.51 -5.60
CA LEU A 276 36.02 -27.36 -5.20
C LEU A 276 36.90 -27.17 -6.44
N SER A 277 38.03 -26.48 -6.27
CA SER A 277 39.07 -26.51 -7.29
C SER A 277 39.55 -27.96 -7.50
N PRO A 278 40.01 -28.32 -8.71
CA PRO A 278 40.51 -29.66 -9.00
C PRO A 278 41.59 -30.13 -8.00
N GLU A 279 42.51 -29.23 -7.62
CA GLU A 279 43.61 -29.52 -6.70
C GLU A 279 43.09 -29.81 -5.30
N THR A 280 42.14 -29.01 -4.82
CA THR A 280 41.54 -29.18 -3.50
C THR A 280 40.71 -30.46 -3.43
N LYS A 281 40.00 -30.78 -4.51
CA LYS A 281 39.23 -32.03 -4.64
C LYS A 281 40.13 -33.25 -4.55
N GLN A 282 41.25 -33.27 -5.27
CA GLN A 282 42.22 -34.37 -5.24
C GLN A 282 42.85 -34.55 -3.85
N ALA A 283 43.25 -33.45 -3.19
CA ALA A 283 43.79 -33.52 -1.83
C ALA A 283 42.77 -34.09 -0.82
N LEU A 284 41.50 -33.72 -0.97
CA LEU A 284 40.41 -34.22 -0.13
C LEU A 284 40.14 -35.71 -0.35
N GLU A 285 40.24 -36.21 -1.58
CA GLU A 285 40.11 -37.63 -1.91
C GLU A 285 41.19 -38.46 -1.20
N ILE A 286 42.45 -38.04 -1.29
CA ILE A 286 43.59 -38.69 -0.59
C ILE A 286 43.37 -38.72 0.92
N LEU A 287 42.92 -37.60 1.51
CA LEU A 287 42.62 -37.51 2.94
C LEU A 287 41.47 -38.45 3.36
N SER A 288 40.45 -38.56 2.51
CA SER A 288 39.27 -39.39 2.75
C SER A 288 39.60 -40.88 2.70
N GLU A 289 40.44 -41.31 1.75
CA GLU A 289 40.95 -42.68 1.69
C GLU A 289 41.74 -43.04 2.94
N ARG A 290 42.69 -42.20 3.36
CA ARG A 290 43.47 -42.40 4.60
C ARG A 290 42.56 -42.58 5.82
N LYS A 291 41.51 -41.76 5.96
CA LYS A 291 40.52 -41.88 7.05
C LYS A 291 39.75 -43.20 6.99
N ARG A 292 39.35 -43.67 5.80
CA ARG A 292 38.66 -44.96 5.62
C ARG A 292 39.55 -46.13 6.04
N THR A 293 40.82 -46.15 5.61
CA THR A 293 41.79 -47.21 5.98
C THR A 293 42.08 -47.25 7.48
N MET A 294 42.13 -46.09 8.15
CA MET A 294 42.31 -46.04 9.61
C MET A 294 41.07 -46.53 10.37
N ARG A 295 39.85 -46.25 9.88
CA ARG A 295 38.60 -46.75 10.48
C ARG A 295 38.44 -48.25 10.33
N SER A 296 38.75 -48.81 9.15
CA SER A 296 38.65 -50.26 8.94
C SER A 296 39.66 -51.04 9.79
N ARG A 297 40.89 -50.54 9.94
CA ARG A 297 41.88 -51.13 10.86
C ARG A 297 41.43 -51.11 12.32
N LYS A 298 40.80 -50.01 12.79
CA LYS A 298 40.23 -49.94 14.15
C LYS A 298 39.06 -50.90 14.37
N GLN A 299 38.23 -51.16 13.36
CA GLN A 299 37.14 -52.15 13.43
C GLN A 299 37.67 -53.59 13.48
N ILE A 300 38.73 -53.91 12.74
CA ILE A 300 39.34 -55.25 12.75
C ILE A 300 39.95 -55.55 14.14
N THR A 301 40.58 -54.58 14.78
CA THR A 301 41.13 -54.73 16.15
C THR A 301 40.08 -54.70 17.28
N ALA A 302 38.80 -54.47 16.99
CA ALA A 302 37.73 -54.43 18.00
C ALA A 302 36.81 -55.67 17.97
N VAL A 303 37.10 -56.64 17.09
CA VAL A 303 36.38 -57.91 16.94
C VAL A 303 37.24 -59.11 17.40
N GLU A 304 38.41 -58.83 17.96
CA GLU A 304 39.23 -59.78 18.75
C GLU A 304 39.09 -59.44 20.24
#